data_AF-A0A8S3S8F0-F1
#
_entry.id   AF-A0A8S3S8F0-F1
#
_cell.length_a   1.000
_cell.length_b   1.000
_cell.length_c   1.000
_cell.angle_alpha   90.00
_cell.angle_beta   90.00
_cell.angle_gamma   90.00
#
_symmetry.space_group_name_H-M   'P 1'
#
loop_
_entity.id
_entity.type
_entity.pdbx_description
1 polymer ?
#
loop_
_entity_poly.entity_id
_entity_poly.type
_entity_poly.pdbx_seq_one_letter_code
_entity_poly.pdbx_strand_id
1 'polypeptide(L)'
;MEFCGKSCIHGHPCRGLNGENVCLPCLSCNNTNQKHTANDMCMICYTEPLPSSPCIKLECDHIFHYECIRQILEKRWLGSRITFGFLLCPICKTRISHPSLEEVLHPINCLFEDVKIKSLTRLQHDGLFNCDAINKPGGIFYQDPAGYAMERYAYYECSKCGKAYFGGEGRCEHEHNDDFNPADLVCGGCVDISREQECPKHGKDFIEFKCRYCCSLAVFYCFGTTHFCNTCHNNHTVVTNMSKPQLPQCPAGESSFSVN
;
A
#
# COMPACT_ATOMS: atom_id res chain seq x y z
N MET A 1 -18.62 17.57 -0.51
CA MET A 1 -19.89 16.87 -0.84
C MET A 1 -20.98 17.31 0.13
N GLU A 2 -22.21 17.46 -0.34
CA GLU A 2 -23.35 17.92 0.47
C GLU A 2 -24.28 16.76 0.86
N PHE A 3 -25.14 16.98 1.86
CA PHE A 3 -26.20 16.04 2.23
C PHE A 3 -27.23 15.86 1.11
N CYS A 4 -27.87 14.69 1.08
CA CYS A 4 -28.88 14.31 0.08
C CYS A 4 -30.05 15.30 -0.08
N GLY A 5 -30.42 16.04 0.98
CA GLY A 5 -31.53 16.99 0.95
C GLY A 5 -32.94 16.38 0.91
N LYS A 6 -33.06 15.07 0.64
CA LYS A 6 -34.33 14.31 0.69
C LYS A 6 -34.67 13.89 2.12
N SER A 7 -35.92 13.54 2.37
CA SER A 7 -36.39 12.93 3.62
C SER A 7 -37.00 11.55 3.37
N CYS A 8 -36.96 10.67 4.37
CA CYS A 8 -37.65 9.38 4.32
C CYS A 8 -39.16 9.53 4.55
N ILE A 9 -39.91 8.43 4.39
CA ILE A 9 -41.37 8.40 4.58
C ILE A 9 -41.83 8.82 5.99
N HIS A 10 -40.97 8.69 6.99
CA HIS A 10 -41.23 9.11 8.37
C HIS A 10 -40.84 10.57 8.65
N GLY A 11 -40.41 11.33 7.63
CA GLY A 11 -40.02 12.74 7.75
C GLY A 11 -38.59 12.98 8.20
N HIS A 12 -37.80 11.95 8.52
CA HIS A 12 -36.39 12.14 8.90
C HIS A 12 -35.52 12.54 7.70
N PRO A 13 -34.61 13.52 7.86
CA PRO A 13 -33.71 13.94 6.80
C PRO A 13 -32.71 12.84 6.46
N CYS A 14 -32.47 12.63 5.17
CA CYS A 14 -31.48 11.69 4.66
C CYS A 14 -30.08 12.20 4.99
N ARG A 15 -29.28 11.35 5.66
CA ARG A 15 -27.88 11.62 6.00
C ARG A 15 -26.90 11.08 4.95
N GLY A 16 -27.41 10.62 3.80
CA GLY A 16 -26.62 10.20 2.65
C GLY A 16 -26.06 11.37 1.84
N LEU A 17 -25.40 11.07 0.72
CA LEU A 17 -24.84 12.07 -0.17
C LEU A 17 -25.88 12.64 -1.15
N ASN A 18 -25.65 13.88 -1.58
CA ASN A 18 -26.39 14.47 -2.70
C ASN A 18 -26.07 13.76 -4.02
N GLY A 19 -27.10 13.57 -4.85
CA GLY A 19 -26.97 12.96 -6.17
C GLY A 19 -26.93 11.42 -6.21
N GLU A 20 -27.03 10.74 -5.07
CA GLU A 20 -27.08 9.26 -5.06
C GLU A 20 -28.40 8.72 -5.63
N ASN A 21 -28.30 7.65 -6.43
CA ASN A 21 -29.46 6.94 -6.99
C ASN A 21 -30.33 6.31 -5.89
N VAL A 22 -29.68 5.79 -4.84
CA VAL A 22 -30.33 5.14 -3.69
C VAL A 22 -29.92 5.90 -2.44
N CYS A 23 -30.90 6.42 -1.71
CA CYS A 23 -30.64 7.09 -0.44
C CYS A 23 -30.06 6.11 0.59
N LEU A 24 -29.16 6.63 1.44
CA LEU A 24 -28.70 5.93 2.63
C LEU A 24 -29.91 5.44 3.47
N PRO A 25 -29.88 4.20 3.99
CA PRO A 25 -30.87 3.76 4.97
C PRO A 25 -30.97 4.76 6.13
N CYS A 26 -32.20 5.17 6.46
CA CYS A 26 -32.41 6.17 7.50
C CYS A 26 -31.82 5.69 8.83
N LEU A 27 -31.05 6.53 9.53
CA LEU A 27 -30.41 6.19 10.82
C LEU A 27 -31.33 6.43 12.03
N SER A 28 -32.47 7.10 11.83
CA SER A 28 -33.39 7.52 12.91
C SER A 28 -34.73 6.77 12.89
N CYS A 29 -35.02 5.98 11.86
CA CYS A 29 -36.24 5.17 11.83
C CYS A 29 -36.05 3.90 12.66
N ASN A 30 -36.91 3.62 13.64
CA ASN A 30 -36.89 2.32 14.32
C ASN A 30 -37.35 1.21 13.36
N ASN A 31 -36.41 0.49 12.75
CA ASN A 31 -36.68 -0.71 11.95
C ASN A 31 -36.03 -1.92 12.63
N THR A 32 -36.74 -3.04 12.69
CA THR A 32 -36.29 -4.27 13.38
C THR A 32 -35.02 -4.90 12.80
N ASN A 33 -34.61 -4.51 11.58
CA ASN A 33 -33.42 -5.00 10.88
C ASN A 33 -32.28 -3.99 10.79
N GLN A 34 -32.34 -2.90 11.56
CA GLN A 34 -31.38 -1.82 11.46
C GLN A 34 -30.12 -2.11 12.29
N LYS A 35 -28.98 -2.30 11.61
CA LYS A 35 -27.68 -2.56 12.25
C LYS A 35 -27.01 -1.29 12.78
N HIS A 36 -27.51 -0.11 12.39
CA HIS A 36 -26.91 1.18 12.73
C HIS A 36 -27.94 2.19 13.21
N THR A 37 -27.59 2.94 14.25
CA THR A 37 -28.47 3.98 14.83
C THR A 37 -27.89 5.38 14.67
N ALA A 38 -28.71 6.40 14.91
CA ALA A 38 -28.28 7.80 14.90
C ALA A 38 -27.22 8.14 15.97
N ASN A 39 -27.05 7.28 16.98
CA ASN A 39 -26.04 7.46 18.03
C ASN A 39 -24.73 6.74 17.72
N ASP A 40 -24.66 5.96 16.64
CA ASP A 40 -23.45 5.26 16.27
C ASP A 40 -22.37 6.26 15.84
N MET A 41 -21.15 6.04 16.32
CA MET A 41 -19.99 6.83 15.97
C MET A 41 -19.38 6.33 14.66
N CYS A 42 -18.82 7.25 13.87
CA CYS A 42 -18.01 6.84 12.73
C CYS A 42 -16.72 6.16 13.21
N MET A 43 -16.52 4.89 12.84
CA MET A 43 -15.37 4.06 13.27
C MET A 43 -14.05 4.44 12.57
N ILE A 44 -13.97 5.63 11.97
CA ILE A 44 -12.75 6.20 11.40
C ILE A 44 -12.30 7.41 12.23
N CYS A 45 -13.17 8.41 12.39
CA CYS A 45 -12.81 9.60 13.16
C CYS A 45 -12.95 9.39 14.67
N TYR A 46 -13.89 8.55 15.12
CA TYR A 46 -14.25 8.36 16.53
C TYR A 46 -14.64 9.63 17.29
N THR A 47 -14.79 10.77 16.60
CA THR A 47 -15.07 12.07 17.21
C THR A 47 -16.52 12.51 17.04
N GLU A 48 -17.19 12.08 15.96
CA GLU A 48 -18.53 12.55 15.61
C GLU A 48 -19.49 11.39 15.30
N PRO A 49 -20.77 11.49 15.70
CA PRO A 49 -21.81 10.55 15.27
C PRO A 49 -21.97 10.50 13.75
N LEU A 50 -22.45 9.38 13.22
CA LEU A 50 -22.73 9.22 11.79
C LEU A 50 -23.60 10.36 11.22
N PRO A 51 -24.70 10.80 11.86
CA PRO A 51 -25.55 11.86 11.29
C PRO A 51 -24.91 13.26 11.18
N SER A 52 -23.75 13.50 11.81
CA SER A 52 -23.08 14.82 11.84
C SER A 52 -22.48 15.22 10.48
N SER A 53 -22.28 14.29 9.56
CA SER A 53 -21.69 14.54 8.24
C SER A 53 -22.29 13.58 7.20
N PRO A 54 -22.25 13.89 5.88
CA PRO A 54 -22.76 12.98 4.87
C PRO A 54 -22.10 11.59 4.95
N CYS A 55 -22.93 10.56 5.00
CA CYS A 55 -22.54 9.16 5.15
C CYS A 55 -22.76 8.36 3.88
N ILE A 56 -21.95 7.31 3.73
CA ILE A 56 -22.13 6.28 2.71
C ILE A 56 -22.20 4.91 3.37
N LYS A 57 -22.97 4.00 2.77
CA LYS A 57 -22.99 2.59 3.15
C LYS A 57 -22.16 1.82 2.12
N LEU A 58 -21.09 1.19 2.57
CA LEU A 58 -20.27 0.34 1.71
C LEU A 58 -21.04 -0.92 1.27
N GLU A 59 -20.53 -1.63 0.26
CA GLU A 59 -21.08 -2.92 -0.16
C GLU A 59 -21.12 -3.96 0.97
N CYS A 60 -20.18 -3.89 1.92
CA CYS A 60 -20.14 -4.74 3.11
C CYS A 60 -21.12 -4.30 4.24
N ASP A 61 -22.09 -3.45 3.92
CA ASP A 61 -23.12 -2.88 4.80
C ASP A 61 -22.64 -1.94 5.93
N HIS A 62 -21.34 -1.72 6.10
CA HIS A 62 -20.84 -0.78 7.09
C HIS A 62 -20.98 0.68 6.63
N ILE A 63 -21.36 1.56 7.57
CA ILE A 63 -21.60 2.98 7.33
C ILE A 63 -20.48 3.83 7.93
N PHE A 64 -20.02 4.82 7.16
CA PHE A 64 -19.01 5.78 7.59
C PHE A 64 -19.32 7.16 7.02
N HIS A 65 -18.71 8.21 7.58
CA HIS A 65 -18.69 9.50 6.88
C HIS A 65 -17.94 9.36 5.56
N TYR A 66 -18.48 9.93 4.49
CA TYR A 66 -17.87 9.92 3.16
C TYR A 66 -16.44 10.47 3.19
N GLU A 67 -16.28 11.63 3.82
CA GLU A 67 -15.00 12.33 3.88
C GLU A 67 -13.94 11.53 4.67
N CYS A 68 -14.37 10.80 5.72
CA CYS A 68 -13.46 9.95 6.49
C CYS A 68 -12.89 8.80 5.65
N ILE A 69 -13.72 8.10 4.88
CA ILE A 69 -13.23 7.03 3.99
C ILE A 69 -12.37 7.62 2.88
N ARG A 70 -12.81 8.72 2.26
CA ARG A 70 -12.07 9.37 1.19
C ARG A 70 -10.66 9.75 1.63
N GLN A 71 -10.51 10.33 2.83
CA GLN A 71 -9.20 10.68 3.39
C GLN A 71 -8.30 9.47 3.66
N ILE A 72 -8.86 8.33 4.10
CA ILE A 72 -8.08 7.09 4.24
C ILE A 72 -7.53 6.67 2.87
N LEU A 73 -8.37 6.69 1.83
CA LEU A 73 -7.97 6.28 0.48
C LEU A 73 -6.94 7.24 -0.13
N GLU A 74 -7.11 8.56 0.07
CA GLU A 74 -6.17 9.59 -0.42
C GLU A 74 -4.82 9.56 0.31
N LYS A 75 -4.81 9.24 1.61
CA LYS A 75 -3.56 9.06 2.40
C LYS A 75 -2.79 7.81 2.01
N ARG A 76 -3.44 6.81 1.41
CA ARG A 76 -2.84 5.55 0.95
C ARG A 76 -2.18 4.77 2.11
N TRP A 77 -0.90 4.41 1.97
CA TRP A 77 -0.15 3.60 2.94
C TRP A 77 0.80 4.46 3.77
N LEU A 78 1.22 3.89 4.90
CA LEU A 78 2.27 4.43 5.77
C LEU A 78 3.61 3.75 5.43
N GLY A 79 4.71 4.48 5.62
CA GLY A 79 6.05 4.03 5.27
C GLY A 79 6.36 4.06 3.77
N SER A 80 7.56 3.58 3.42
CA SER A 80 8.08 3.59 2.05
C SER A 80 7.50 2.47 1.19
N ARG A 81 7.24 1.30 1.78
CA ARG A 81 6.69 0.12 1.10
C ARG A 81 5.22 0.31 0.76
N ILE A 82 4.86 0.07 -0.50
CA ILE A 82 3.46 0.03 -0.95
C ILE A 82 2.74 -1.11 -0.22
N THR A 83 1.70 -0.77 0.52
CA THR A 83 0.78 -1.72 1.13
C THR A 83 -0.66 -1.31 0.83
N PHE A 84 -1.60 -2.25 0.91
CA PHE A 84 -3.00 -2.01 0.50
C PHE A 84 -4.00 -2.20 1.64
N GLY A 85 -3.54 -2.23 2.89
CA GLY A 85 -4.42 -2.41 4.06
C GLY A 85 -5.48 -1.31 4.18
N PHE A 86 -5.18 -0.10 3.71
CA PHE A 86 -6.10 1.04 3.70
C PHE A 86 -7.29 0.88 2.72
N LEU A 87 -7.22 -0.08 1.78
CA LEU A 87 -8.33 -0.44 0.90
C LEU A 87 -9.40 -1.30 1.59
N LEU A 88 -9.15 -1.75 2.82
CA LEU A 88 -10.02 -2.66 3.54
C LEU A 88 -10.92 -1.90 4.52
N CYS A 89 -12.18 -2.31 4.61
CA CYS A 89 -13.14 -1.76 5.55
C CYS A 89 -12.56 -1.81 6.98
N PRO A 90 -12.54 -0.70 7.73
CA PRO A 90 -12.00 -0.68 9.09
C PRO A 90 -12.61 -1.72 10.02
N ILE A 91 -13.88 -2.09 9.80
CA ILE A 91 -14.65 -3.02 10.64
C ILE A 91 -14.46 -4.48 10.20
N CYS A 92 -14.84 -4.84 8.97
CA CYS A 92 -14.89 -6.25 8.54
C CYS A 92 -13.76 -6.68 7.59
N LYS A 93 -12.85 -5.76 7.24
CA LYS A 93 -11.72 -5.99 6.32
C LYS A 93 -12.12 -6.41 4.89
N THR A 94 -13.40 -6.34 4.52
CA THR A 94 -13.82 -6.45 3.10
C THR A 94 -13.35 -5.23 2.31
N ARG A 95 -12.99 -5.40 1.04
CA ARG A 95 -12.55 -4.29 0.17
C ARG A 95 -13.58 -3.16 0.14
N ILE A 96 -13.11 -1.93 0.31
CA ILE A 96 -13.94 -0.72 0.21
C ILE A 96 -14.37 -0.59 -1.25
N SER A 97 -15.69 -0.51 -1.45
CA SER A 97 -16.32 -0.26 -2.74
C SER A 97 -17.54 0.63 -2.54
N HIS A 98 -17.61 1.70 -3.32
CA HIS A 98 -18.75 2.60 -3.37
C HIS A 98 -18.66 3.51 -4.61
N PRO A 99 -19.72 3.71 -5.41
CA PRO A 99 -19.67 4.53 -6.63
C PRO A 99 -19.12 5.95 -6.41
N SER A 100 -19.51 6.61 -5.32
CA SER A 100 -19.04 7.96 -4.98
C SER A 100 -17.55 8.06 -4.64
N LEU A 101 -16.84 6.92 -4.56
CA LEU A 101 -15.40 6.84 -4.31
C LEU A 101 -14.60 6.45 -5.57
N GLU A 102 -15.26 6.20 -6.71
CA GLU A 102 -14.60 5.66 -7.91
C GLU A 102 -13.44 6.53 -8.40
N GLU A 103 -13.56 7.86 -8.32
CA GLU A 103 -12.51 8.80 -8.70
C GLU A 103 -11.19 8.54 -7.94
N VAL A 104 -11.28 8.25 -6.64
CA VAL A 104 -10.12 7.97 -5.79
C VAL A 104 -9.71 6.50 -5.88
N LEU A 105 -10.67 5.58 -5.99
CA LEU A 105 -10.40 4.14 -6.06
C LEU A 105 -9.75 3.72 -7.37
N HIS A 106 -10.10 4.34 -8.50
CA HIS A 106 -9.59 3.95 -9.82
C HIS A 106 -8.06 3.91 -9.91
N PRO A 107 -7.31 5.00 -9.62
CA PRO A 107 -5.85 4.96 -9.68
C PRO A 107 -5.24 3.97 -8.68
N ILE A 108 -5.87 3.77 -7.53
CA ILE A 108 -5.40 2.85 -6.49
C ILE A 108 -5.59 1.39 -6.94
N ASN A 109 -6.70 1.09 -7.61
CA ASN A 109 -6.96 -0.22 -8.21
C ASN A 109 -5.98 -0.52 -9.34
N CYS A 110 -5.64 0.47 -10.18
CA CYS A 110 -4.59 0.32 -11.19
C CYS A 110 -3.23 -0.02 -10.56
N LEU A 111 -2.84 0.67 -9.49
CA LEU A 111 -1.59 0.38 -8.77
C LEU A 111 -1.62 -1.01 -8.12
N PHE A 112 -2.74 -1.41 -7.52
CA PHE A 112 -2.92 -2.74 -6.93
C PHE A 112 -2.70 -3.85 -7.97
N GLU A 113 -3.34 -3.75 -9.13
CA GLU A 113 -3.17 -4.76 -10.18
C GLU A 113 -1.76 -4.75 -10.79
N ASP A 114 -1.12 -3.57 -10.95
CA ASP A 114 0.27 -3.48 -11.40
C ASP A 114 1.23 -4.20 -10.43
N VAL A 115 1.14 -3.91 -9.13
CA VAL A 115 1.97 -4.57 -8.11
C VAL A 115 1.68 -6.07 -8.05
N LYS A 116 0.43 -6.48 -8.13
CA LYS A 116 0.03 -7.90 -8.14
C LYS A 116 0.61 -8.66 -9.32
N ILE A 117 0.52 -8.10 -10.53
CA ILE A 117 1.07 -8.71 -11.74
C ILE A 117 2.60 -8.84 -11.61
N LYS A 118 3.29 -7.76 -11.24
CA LYS A 118 4.75 -7.77 -11.05
C LYS A 118 5.17 -8.80 -9.99
N SER A 119 4.45 -8.87 -8.87
CA SER A 119 4.71 -9.84 -7.80
C SER A 119 4.57 -11.27 -8.29
N LEU A 120 3.49 -11.58 -9.02
CA LEU A 120 3.28 -12.91 -9.60
C LEU A 120 4.35 -13.29 -10.63
N THR A 121 4.72 -12.36 -11.52
CA THR A 121 5.80 -12.56 -12.48
C THR A 121 7.12 -12.86 -11.76
N ARG A 122 7.43 -12.13 -10.69
CA ARG A 122 8.63 -12.40 -9.89
C ARG A 122 8.56 -13.76 -9.18
N LEU A 123 7.40 -14.11 -8.63
CA LEU A 123 7.20 -15.42 -7.99
C LEU A 123 7.44 -16.58 -8.96
N GLN A 124 6.99 -16.44 -10.20
CA GLN A 124 7.23 -17.41 -11.26
C GLN A 124 8.71 -17.49 -11.63
N HIS A 125 9.35 -16.35 -11.81
CA HIS A 125 10.78 -16.27 -12.11
C HIS A 125 11.64 -16.93 -11.02
N ASP A 126 11.29 -16.71 -9.75
CA ASP A 126 12.00 -17.28 -8.61
C ASP A 126 11.66 -18.77 -8.38
N GLY A 127 10.79 -19.36 -9.21
CA GLY A 127 10.43 -20.79 -9.13
C GLY A 127 9.56 -21.16 -7.93
N LEU A 128 8.89 -20.19 -7.30
CA LEU A 128 8.17 -20.36 -6.03
C LEU A 128 6.66 -20.55 -6.20
N PHE A 129 6.17 -20.66 -7.43
CA PHE A 129 4.74 -20.79 -7.72
C PHE A 129 4.09 -22.05 -7.11
N ASN A 130 4.88 -23.10 -6.86
CA ASN A 130 4.43 -24.37 -6.30
C ASN A 130 4.97 -24.64 -4.88
N CYS A 131 5.39 -23.60 -4.14
CA CYS A 131 5.93 -23.78 -2.80
C CYS A 131 4.86 -24.24 -1.79
N ASP A 132 5.30 -24.80 -0.66
CA ASP A 132 4.43 -25.32 0.40
C ASP A 132 3.45 -24.28 0.92
N ALA A 133 3.83 -22.99 0.95
CA ALA A 133 2.96 -21.91 1.43
C ALA A 133 1.69 -21.74 0.58
N ILE A 134 1.73 -22.13 -0.71
CA ILE A 134 0.61 -22.04 -1.66
C ILE A 134 -0.12 -23.38 -1.76
N ASN A 135 0.61 -24.50 -1.68
CA ASN A 135 0.06 -25.82 -1.95
C ASN A 135 -0.45 -26.57 -0.70
N LYS A 136 -0.06 -26.17 0.51
CA LYS A 136 -0.46 -26.85 1.75
C LYS A 136 -1.86 -26.43 2.20
N PRO A 137 -2.84 -27.36 2.27
CA PRO A 137 -4.17 -27.07 2.78
C PRO A 137 -4.13 -26.47 4.19
N GLY A 138 -4.96 -25.46 4.44
CA GLY A 138 -5.05 -24.76 5.72
C GLY A 138 -3.99 -23.66 5.94
N GLY A 139 -3.08 -23.45 4.99
CA GLY A 139 -2.19 -22.27 4.99
C GLY A 139 -2.95 -20.98 4.63
N ILE A 140 -2.45 -19.83 5.11
CA ILE A 140 -3.05 -18.51 4.85
C ILE A 140 -3.10 -18.14 3.35
N PHE A 141 -2.20 -18.70 2.55
CA PHE A 141 -2.11 -18.49 1.10
C PHE A 141 -2.43 -19.77 0.31
N TYR A 142 -3.14 -20.72 0.91
CA TYR A 142 -3.53 -21.94 0.21
C TYR A 142 -4.35 -21.59 -1.04
N GLN A 143 -3.86 -22.03 -2.20
CA GLN A 143 -4.42 -21.69 -3.52
C GLN A 143 -4.45 -20.18 -3.85
N ASP A 144 -3.62 -19.37 -3.18
CA ASP A 144 -3.49 -17.93 -3.41
C ASP A 144 -2.03 -17.51 -3.68
N PRO A 145 -1.49 -17.81 -4.88
CA PRO A 145 -0.14 -17.38 -5.26
C PRO A 145 0.00 -15.86 -5.31
N ALA A 146 -1.08 -15.13 -5.59
CA ALA A 146 -1.05 -13.67 -5.70
C ALA A 146 -0.87 -13.03 -4.32
N GLY A 147 -1.67 -13.45 -3.34
CA GLY A 147 -1.51 -13.01 -1.95
C GLY A 147 -0.12 -13.37 -1.41
N TYR A 148 0.36 -14.59 -1.66
CA TYR A 148 1.70 -14.99 -1.23
C TYR A 148 2.79 -14.10 -1.85
N ALA A 149 2.69 -13.80 -3.15
CA ALA A 149 3.67 -12.96 -3.84
C ALA A 149 3.66 -11.51 -3.32
N MET A 150 2.47 -10.92 -3.14
CA MET A 150 2.32 -9.54 -2.64
C MET A 150 2.78 -9.40 -1.18
N GLU A 151 2.64 -10.45 -0.37
CA GLU A 151 3.18 -10.49 0.99
C GLU A 151 4.70 -10.62 0.98
N ARG A 152 5.23 -11.53 0.13
CA ARG A 152 6.65 -11.87 0.06
C ARG A 152 7.51 -10.73 -0.47
N TYR A 153 7.04 -9.98 -1.45
CA TYR A 153 7.86 -8.99 -2.17
C TYR A 153 7.53 -7.56 -1.75
N ALA A 154 8.56 -6.72 -1.67
CA ALA A 154 8.44 -5.31 -1.37
C ALA A 154 8.48 -4.49 -2.68
N TYR A 155 7.49 -3.60 -2.83
CA TYR A 155 7.39 -2.65 -3.92
C TYR A 155 7.32 -1.22 -3.39
N TYR A 156 7.86 -0.28 -4.15
CA TYR A 156 8.00 1.13 -3.78
C TYR A 156 7.52 2.02 -4.93
N GLU A 157 6.94 3.18 -4.61
CA GLU A 157 6.49 4.15 -5.62
C GLU A 157 7.66 5.07 -5.99
N CYS A 158 8.07 5.06 -7.26
CA CYS A 158 9.19 5.90 -7.69
C CYS A 158 8.80 7.39 -7.69
N SER A 159 9.59 8.22 -7.00
CA SER A 159 9.40 9.67 -6.90
C SER A 159 9.47 10.42 -8.23
N LYS A 160 10.17 9.86 -9.23
CA LYS A 160 10.38 10.49 -10.54
C LYS A 160 9.30 10.15 -11.56
N CYS A 161 8.82 8.91 -11.61
CA CYS A 161 7.88 8.45 -12.64
C CYS A 161 6.53 7.94 -12.10
N GLY A 162 6.36 7.82 -10.78
CA GLY A 162 5.15 7.33 -10.13
C GLY A 162 4.89 5.83 -10.28
N LYS A 163 5.78 5.07 -10.95
CA LYS A 163 5.61 3.62 -11.15
C LYS A 163 6.08 2.83 -9.93
N ALA A 164 5.40 1.72 -9.63
CA ALA A 164 5.88 0.75 -8.66
C ALA A 164 7.12 0.02 -9.18
N TYR A 165 8.15 -0.14 -8.34
CA TYR A 165 9.35 -0.93 -8.64
C TYR A 165 9.69 -1.90 -7.51
N PHE A 166 10.34 -3.00 -7.87
CA PHE A 166 10.74 -4.06 -6.94
C PHE A 166 11.93 -3.61 -6.10
N GLY A 167 11.87 -3.82 -4.78
CA GLY A 167 12.97 -3.50 -3.86
C GLY A 167 13.45 -4.70 -3.03
N GLY A 168 13.05 -5.92 -3.38
CA GLY A 168 13.51 -7.15 -2.70
C GLY A 168 12.39 -7.91 -1.98
N GLU A 169 12.79 -8.88 -1.16
CA GLU A 169 11.86 -9.64 -0.33
C GLU A 169 11.51 -8.84 0.94
N GLY A 170 10.21 -8.71 1.22
CA GLY A 170 9.70 -7.98 2.38
C GLY A 170 9.89 -8.70 3.72
N ARG A 171 10.54 -9.88 3.76
CA ARG A 171 10.75 -10.65 5.00
C ARG A 171 11.79 -10.05 5.95
N CYS A 172 12.58 -9.08 5.48
CA CYS A 172 13.68 -8.48 6.25
C CYS A 172 13.34 -7.10 6.83
N GLU A 173 12.18 -6.52 6.53
CA GLU A 173 11.78 -5.19 7.00
C GLU A 173 10.94 -5.28 8.27
N HIS A 174 11.61 -5.40 9.42
CA HIS A 174 10.93 -5.42 10.73
C HIS A 174 10.71 -4.03 11.35
N GLU A 175 10.96 -2.94 10.63
CA GLU A 175 10.77 -1.60 11.21
C GLU A 175 10.08 -0.68 10.21
N HIS A 176 8.84 -0.32 10.52
CA HIS A 176 8.16 0.84 9.99
C HIS A 176 8.98 2.09 10.37
N ASN A 177 10.00 2.42 9.58
CA ASN A 177 10.66 3.69 9.73
C ASN A 177 9.89 4.72 8.90
N ASP A 178 9.02 5.46 9.57
CA ASP A 178 8.28 6.59 8.98
C ASP A 178 9.21 7.77 8.62
N ASP A 179 10.47 7.74 9.09
CA ASP A 179 11.49 8.74 8.79
C ASP A 179 12.30 8.34 7.53
N PHE A 180 11.69 8.55 6.36
CA PHE A 180 12.38 8.46 5.07
C PHE A 180 11.99 9.65 4.20
N ASN A 181 12.87 10.00 3.26
CA ASN A 181 12.59 11.03 2.27
C ASN A 181 12.00 10.38 1.01
N PRO A 182 10.72 10.65 0.66
CA PRO A 182 10.10 10.06 -0.53
C PRO A 182 10.86 10.37 -1.83
N ALA A 183 11.59 11.49 -1.90
CA ALA A 183 12.37 11.85 -3.08
C ALA A 183 13.49 10.83 -3.38
N ASP A 184 13.97 10.11 -2.37
CA ASP A 184 15.06 9.14 -2.50
C ASP A 184 14.58 7.76 -2.99
N LEU A 185 13.27 7.52 -3.08
CA LEU A 185 12.70 6.31 -3.70
C LEU A 185 12.73 6.43 -5.23
N VAL A 186 13.81 5.95 -5.85
CA VAL A 186 14.02 6.05 -7.30
C VAL A 186 14.22 4.65 -7.89
N CYS A 187 13.38 4.27 -8.85
CA CYS A 187 13.55 3.00 -9.56
C CYS A 187 14.79 3.02 -10.45
N GLY A 188 15.36 1.85 -10.75
CA GLY A 188 16.58 1.76 -11.55
C GLY A 188 16.44 2.35 -12.96
N GLY A 189 15.22 2.37 -13.53
CA GLY A 189 14.97 3.00 -14.83
C GLY A 189 15.01 4.54 -14.82
N CYS A 190 14.91 5.17 -13.66
CA CYS A 190 15.01 6.63 -13.50
C CYS A 190 16.36 7.09 -12.93
N VAL A 191 17.30 6.15 -12.76
CA VAL A 191 18.72 6.43 -12.53
C VAL A 191 19.40 6.53 -13.90
N ASP A 192 20.34 7.45 -14.03
CA ASP A 192 21.11 7.61 -15.28
C ASP A 192 21.95 6.37 -15.53
N ILE A 193 21.50 5.56 -16.50
CA ILE A 193 22.17 4.36 -16.99
C ILE A 193 22.59 4.55 -18.43
N SER A 194 23.69 3.92 -18.81
CA SER A 194 24.11 3.93 -20.21
C SER A 194 23.13 3.09 -21.05
N ARG A 195 22.89 3.47 -22.30
CA ARG A 195 21.90 2.79 -23.17
C ARG A 195 22.27 1.33 -23.43
N GLU A 196 23.55 0.98 -23.31
CA GLU A 196 24.06 -0.38 -23.47
C GLU A 196 23.63 -1.32 -22.32
N GLN A 197 23.09 -0.78 -21.23
CA GLN A 197 22.59 -1.53 -20.07
C GLN A 197 21.09 -1.81 -20.14
N GLU A 198 20.41 -1.39 -21.21
CA GLU A 198 18.98 -1.64 -21.38
C GLU A 198 18.73 -3.08 -21.85
N CYS A 199 17.74 -3.74 -21.24
CA CYS A 199 17.35 -5.08 -21.66
C CYS A 199 16.65 -5.02 -23.03
N PRO A 200 17.06 -5.81 -24.04
CA PRO A 200 16.41 -5.79 -25.35
C PRO A 200 14.92 -6.16 -25.32
N LYS A 201 14.48 -6.91 -24.30
CA LYS A 201 13.08 -7.36 -24.15
C LYS A 201 12.26 -6.43 -23.26
N HIS A 202 12.87 -5.88 -22.22
CA HIS A 202 12.14 -5.19 -21.15
C HIS A 202 12.60 -3.74 -20.92
N GLY A 203 13.49 -3.22 -21.77
CA GLY A 203 14.07 -1.89 -21.63
C GLY A 203 14.65 -1.66 -20.23
N LYS A 204 14.03 -0.73 -19.51
CA LYS A 204 14.43 -0.31 -18.16
C LYS A 204 13.54 -0.83 -17.04
N ASP A 205 12.49 -1.58 -17.35
CA ASP A 205 11.39 -1.85 -16.40
C ASP A 205 11.80 -2.72 -15.20
N PHE A 206 12.85 -3.53 -15.35
CA PHE A 206 13.36 -4.44 -14.31
C PHE A 206 14.83 -4.17 -13.96
N ILE A 207 15.31 -2.96 -14.21
CA ILE A 207 16.66 -2.60 -13.83
C ILE A 207 16.69 -2.40 -12.31
N GLU A 208 17.52 -3.22 -11.67
CA GLU A 208 17.71 -3.28 -10.23
C GLU A 208 19.20 -3.02 -9.94
N PHE A 209 19.48 -2.29 -8.86
CA PHE A 209 20.86 -2.05 -8.41
C PHE A 209 21.11 -2.75 -7.09
N LYS A 210 22.36 -3.16 -6.86
CA LYS A 210 22.79 -3.55 -5.52
C LYS A 210 22.97 -2.31 -4.64
N CYS A 211 22.74 -2.45 -3.34
CA CYS A 211 23.20 -1.51 -2.33
C CYS A 211 24.72 -1.30 -2.48
N ARG A 212 25.24 -0.07 -2.35
CA ARG A 212 26.69 0.18 -2.43
C ARG A 212 27.47 -0.57 -1.35
N TYR A 213 26.86 -0.81 -0.19
CA TYR A 213 27.55 -1.26 1.03
C TYR A 213 27.35 -2.73 1.39
N CYS A 214 26.37 -3.41 0.79
CA CYS A 214 26.12 -4.83 1.05
C CYS A 214 25.71 -5.60 -0.21
N CYS A 215 25.34 -6.87 -0.06
CA CYS A 215 24.88 -7.77 -1.12
C CYS A 215 23.36 -7.77 -1.31
N SER A 216 22.62 -6.82 -0.71
CA SER A 216 21.18 -6.66 -0.90
C SER A 216 20.82 -5.77 -2.09
N LEU A 217 19.57 -5.90 -2.54
CA LEU A 217 18.96 -4.99 -3.51
C LEU A 217 18.82 -3.58 -2.92
N ALA A 218 19.00 -2.58 -3.78
CA ALA A 218 18.81 -1.19 -3.43
C ALA A 218 17.34 -0.80 -3.53
N VAL A 219 16.91 0.00 -2.56
CA VAL A 219 15.59 0.61 -2.47
C VAL A 219 15.71 2.12 -2.68
N PHE A 220 16.72 2.75 -2.08
CA PHE A 220 16.93 4.19 -2.12
C PHE A 220 18.08 4.59 -3.05
N TYR A 221 17.96 5.78 -3.62
CA TYR A 221 19.01 6.47 -4.36
C TYR A 221 19.20 7.88 -3.81
N CYS A 222 20.16 8.01 -2.90
CA CYS A 222 20.41 9.26 -2.18
C CYS A 222 21.57 10.04 -2.81
N PHE A 223 21.55 11.35 -2.60
CA PHE A 223 22.64 12.28 -2.96
C PHE A 223 23.02 12.25 -4.45
N GLY A 224 22.10 11.79 -5.32
CA GLY A 224 22.31 11.70 -6.76
C GLY A 224 23.45 10.76 -7.18
N THR A 225 23.91 9.87 -6.29
CA THR A 225 25.10 9.03 -6.56
C THR A 225 25.09 7.65 -5.93
N THR A 226 24.29 7.44 -4.87
CA THR A 226 24.49 6.27 -4.00
C THR A 226 23.22 5.47 -3.78
N HIS A 227 23.31 4.19 -4.11
CA HIS A 227 22.25 3.20 -3.90
C HIS A 227 22.34 2.57 -2.50
N PHE A 228 21.23 2.47 -1.79
CA PHE A 228 21.13 1.86 -0.46
C PHE A 228 19.98 0.85 -0.39
N CYS A 229 20.17 -0.28 0.31
CA CYS A 229 19.05 -1.06 0.83
C CYS A 229 18.47 -0.37 2.09
N ASN A 230 17.32 -0.84 2.60
CA ASN A 230 16.69 -0.27 3.80
C ASN A 230 17.65 -0.21 5.00
N THR A 231 18.31 -1.31 5.32
CA THR A 231 19.19 -1.41 6.49
C THR A 231 20.41 -0.49 6.40
N CYS A 232 21.04 -0.39 5.22
CA CYS A 232 22.16 0.53 5.03
C CYS A 232 21.71 1.99 4.94
N HIS A 233 20.48 2.26 4.47
CA HIS A 233 19.91 3.60 4.44
C HIS A 233 19.65 4.11 5.85
N ASN A 234 19.01 3.30 6.71
CA ASN A 234 18.75 3.68 8.11
C ASN A 234 20.06 3.91 8.90
N ASN A 235 21.13 3.20 8.54
CA ASN A 235 22.46 3.37 9.12
C ASN A 235 23.42 4.18 8.24
N HIS A 236 22.91 5.07 7.37
CA HIS A 236 23.71 5.73 6.34
C HIS A 236 24.93 6.45 6.92
N THR A 237 24.78 7.11 8.07
CA THR A 237 25.88 7.84 8.76
C THR A 237 27.05 6.92 9.14
N VAL A 238 26.77 5.67 9.51
CA VAL A 238 27.80 4.69 9.87
C VAL A 238 28.47 4.17 8.60
N VAL A 239 27.69 3.66 7.65
CA VAL A 239 28.23 2.97 6.47
C VAL A 239 28.95 3.92 5.50
N THR A 240 28.56 5.20 5.42
CA THR A 240 29.25 6.18 4.58
C THR A 240 30.59 6.63 5.16
N ASN A 241 30.76 6.55 6.48
CA ASN A 241 31.98 6.96 7.18
C ASN A 241 33.01 5.82 7.30
N MET A 242 32.62 4.58 7.02
CA MET A 242 33.55 3.45 6.98
C MET A 242 34.50 3.56 5.77
N SER A 243 35.78 3.32 6.01
CA SER A 243 36.75 3.21 4.92
C SER A 243 36.53 1.92 4.13
N LYS A 244 36.89 1.91 2.84
CA LYS A 244 36.70 0.75 1.95
C LYS A 244 37.23 -0.59 2.53
N PRO A 245 38.40 -0.65 3.21
CA PRO A 245 38.88 -1.90 3.82
C PRO A 245 38.06 -2.39 5.03
N GLN A 246 37.30 -1.51 5.68
CA GLN A 246 36.45 -1.85 6.82
C GLN A 246 35.08 -2.38 6.39
N LEU A 247 34.70 -2.19 5.12
CA LEU A 247 33.45 -2.73 4.60
C LEU A 247 33.54 -4.26 4.51
N PRO A 248 32.46 -4.97 4.88
CA PRO A 248 32.39 -6.42 4.78
C PRO A 248 32.62 -6.87 3.35
N GLN A 249 33.35 -7.97 3.21
CA GLN A 249 33.51 -8.65 1.93
C GLN A 249 32.29 -9.52 1.64
N CYS A 250 32.10 -9.86 0.36
CA CYS A 250 31.04 -10.77 -0.05
C CYS A 250 31.18 -12.13 0.66
N PRO A 251 30.09 -12.73 1.20
CA PRO A 251 28.71 -12.24 1.20
C PRO A 251 28.41 -11.26 2.36
N ALA A 252 28.19 -9.99 2.03
CA ALA A 252 27.86 -8.94 2.99
C ALA A 252 26.34 -8.85 3.19
N GLY A 253 25.86 -9.31 4.34
CA GLY A 253 24.45 -9.25 4.72
C GLY A 253 24.05 -7.88 5.29
N GLU A 254 22.75 -7.69 5.48
CA GLU A 254 22.20 -6.45 6.07
C GLU A 254 22.58 -6.29 7.53
N SER A 255 22.69 -7.40 8.27
CA SER A 255 23.13 -7.46 9.66
C SER A 255 24.64 -7.29 9.85
N SER A 256 25.42 -7.17 8.77
CA SER A 256 26.87 -6.92 8.86
C SER A 256 27.22 -5.54 9.43
N PHE A 257 26.22 -4.66 9.60
CA PHE A 257 26.38 -3.29 10.09
C PHE A 257 25.50 -2.97 11.30
N SER A 258 24.81 -3.95 11.88
CA SER A 258 24.05 -3.78 13.11
C SER A 258 25.02 -3.50 14.26
N VAL A 259 25.02 -2.26 14.75
CA VAL A 259 25.71 -1.88 15.99
C VAL A 259 24.90 -2.47 17.15
N ASN A 260 25.55 -3.21 18.06
CA ASN A 260 24.95 -3.63 19.33
C ASN A 260 24.50 -2.43 20.16
#